data_AF-A0A1G6LQ88-F1
#
_entry.id   AF-A0A1G6LQ88-F1
#
_cell.length_a   1.000
_cell.length_b   1.000
_cell.length_c   1.000
_cell.angle_alpha   90.00
_cell.angle_beta   90.00
_cell.angle_gamma   90.00
#
_symmetry.space_group_name_H-M   'P 1'
#
loop_
_entity.id
_entity.type
_entity.pdbx_description
1 polymer ?
#
loop_
_entity_poly.entity_id
_entity_poly.type
_entity_poly.pdbx_seq_one_letter_code
_entity_poly.pdbx_strand_id
1 'polypeptide(L)'
;MTTSVAVPLRVVAAARAGAHVVARPRGVVHLAPAGPLTPSGSALPRAARTVCRARTGRLYLFTPGVVGVPGEGRRFCRRCTAMLPISLGSDVEHLRTRDDDLLAYGHLTVADFTVAAVWCRTVEETHQVGRIALVVLGSTPVRRPADRDSPSYALWTFEQALFDRRRALAVRALSPEELAAREAERDHQALVDDLARRGRARGRRLDRLHDMANQGRYLTRSEREEIGISA
;
A
#
# COMPACT_ATOMS: atom_id res chain seq x y z
N MET A 1 -7.38 7.94 -24.15
CA MET A 1 -6.95 6.97 -23.13
C MET A 1 -8.07 6.90 -22.10
N THR A 2 -8.73 5.75 -21.94
CA THR A 2 -9.76 5.58 -20.91
C THR A 2 -9.07 5.30 -19.57
N THR A 3 -9.25 6.19 -18.59
CA THR A 3 -8.72 6.00 -17.24
C THR A 3 -9.69 5.14 -16.44
N SER A 4 -9.63 3.82 -16.66
CA SER A 4 -10.42 2.84 -15.87
C SER A 4 -10.06 2.99 -14.40
N VAL A 5 -11.06 3.19 -13.54
CA VAL A 5 -10.85 3.18 -12.09
C VAL A 5 -10.55 1.77 -11.59
N ALA A 6 -9.63 1.70 -10.62
CA ALA A 6 -9.25 0.50 -9.90
C ALA A 6 -10.49 -0.27 -9.43
N VAL A 7 -10.56 -1.54 -9.82
CA VAL A 7 -11.65 -2.45 -9.45
C VAL A 7 -11.94 -2.45 -7.93
N PRO A 8 -10.91 -2.47 -7.04
CA PRO A 8 -11.14 -2.39 -5.60
C PRO A 8 -12.01 -1.21 -5.17
N LEU A 9 -11.78 -0.02 -5.72
CA LEU A 9 -12.46 1.19 -5.29
C LEU A 9 -13.95 1.16 -5.67
N ARG A 10 -14.26 0.68 -6.88
CA ARG A 10 -15.64 0.53 -7.35
C ARG A 10 -16.44 -0.41 -6.45
N VAL A 11 -15.82 -1.52 -6.02
CA VAL A 11 -16.44 -2.50 -5.13
C VAL A 11 -16.72 -1.91 -3.75
N VAL A 12 -15.77 -1.17 -3.18
CA VAL A 12 -15.95 -0.51 -1.88
C VAL A 12 -17.04 0.56 -1.94
N ALA A 13 -17.06 1.38 -3.00
CA ALA A 13 -18.11 2.38 -3.21
C ALA A 13 -19.50 1.76 -3.37
N ALA A 14 -19.60 0.66 -4.11
CA ALA A 14 -20.86 -0.07 -4.22
C ALA A 14 -21.33 -0.65 -2.88
N ALA A 15 -20.39 -1.13 -2.05
CA ALA A 15 -20.70 -1.60 -0.70
C ALA A 15 -21.27 -0.47 0.16
N ARG A 16 -20.70 0.74 0.06
CA ARG A 16 -21.21 1.94 0.73
C ARG A 16 -22.57 2.40 0.20
N ALA A 17 -22.85 2.18 -1.07
CA ALA A 17 -24.17 2.38 -1.66
C ALA A 17 -25.20 1.27 -1.28
N GLY A 18 -24.83 0.34 -0.39
CA GLY A 18 -25.74 -0.68 0.15
C GLY A 18 -25.68 -2.04 -0.55
N ALA A 19 -24.75 -2.25 -1.49
CA ALA A 19 -24.54 -3.57 -2.07
C ALA A 19 -23.85 -4.51 -1.08
N HIS A 20 -24.27 -5.77 -1.08
CA HIS A 20 -23.63 -6.81 -0.28
C HIS A 20 -22.37 -7.32 -1.00
N VAL A 21 -21.19 -7.08 -0.43
CA VAL A 21 -19.95 -7.74 -0.88
C VAL A 21 -19.93 -9.15 -0.33
N VAL A 22 -19.83 -10.15 -1.21
CA VAL A 22 -20.02 -11.54 -0.80
C VAL A 22 -19.01 -12.48 -1.44
N ALA A 23 -18.62 -13.53 -0.72
CA ALA A 23 -17.70 -14.53 -1.24
C ALA A 23 -17.92 -15.89 -0.57
N ARG A 24 -17.34 -16.94 -1.15
CA ARG A 24 -17.07 -18.19 -0.43
C ARG A 24 -15.84 -18.01 0.47
N PRO A 25 -15.67 -18.83 1.53
CA PRO A 25 -14.36 -18.96 2.18
C PRO A 25 -13.33 -19.34 1.11
N ARG A 26 -12.37 -18.45 0.82
CA ARG A 26 -11.35 -18.55 -0.26
C ARG A 26 -11.84 -18.44 -1.72
N GLY A 27 -13.09 -18.05 -1.96
CA GLY A 27 -13.62 -17.85 -3.33
C GLY A 27 -13.43 -16.46 -3.91
N VAL A 28 -13.85 -16.33 -5.17
CA VAL A 28 -14.02 -15.06 -5.90
C VAL A 28 -15.03 -14.18 -5.16
N VAL A 29 -14.76 -12.87 -5.11
CA VAL A 29 -15.65 -11.86 -4.54
C VAL A 29 -16.69 -11.46 -5.57
N HIS A 30 -17.93 -11.47 -5.16
CA HIS A 30 -19.10 -11.07 -5.91
C HIS A 30 -19.82 -9.93 -5.20
N LEU A 31 -20.71 -9.28 -5.93
CA LEU A 31 -21.65 -8.34 -5.37
C LEU A 31 -23.04 -8.94 -5.45
N ALA A 32 -23.83 -8.71 -4.42
CA ALA A 32 -25.26 -8.96 -4.42
C ALA A 32 -26.00 -7.66 -4.16
N PRO A 33 -27.20 -7.47 -4.75
CA PRO A 33 -28.06 -6.34 -4.41
C PRO A 33 -28.34 -6.29 -2.90
N ALA A 34 -28.69 -5.11 -2.40
CA ALA A 34 -29.28 -4.97 -1.07
C ALA A 34 -30.49 -5.90 -0.96
N GLY A 35 -30.57 -6.67 0.12
CA GLY A 35 -31.61 -7.68 0.30
C GLY A 35 -31.49 -8.39 1.64
N PRO A 36 -32.50 -9.22 1.98
CA PRO A 36 -32.54 -9.91 3.27
C PRO A 36 -31.35 -10.84 3.41
N LEU A 37 -30.75 -10.81 4.60
CA LEU A 37 -29.66 -11.68 5.00
C LEU A 37 -30.21 -12.88 5.77
N THR A 38 -29.39 -13.91 5.98
CA THR A 38 -29.71 -14.94 6.99
C THR A 38 -29.88 -14.29 8.37
N PRO A 39 -30.61 -14.91 9.31
CA PRO A 39 -30.81 -14.35 10.66
C PRO A 39 -29.52 -13.97 11.40
N SER A 40 -28.43 -14.69 11.14
CA SER A 40 -27.10 -14.36 11.68
C SER A 40 -26.45 -13.10 11.09
N GLY A 41 -27.03 -12.49 10.06
CA GLY A 41 -26.45 -11.36 9.34
C GLY A 41 -25.15 -11.67 8.59
N SER A 42 -24.70 -12.93 8.54
CA SER A 42 -23.36 -13.29 8.03
C SER A 42 -23.35 -13.80 6.58
N ALA A 43 -24.50 -14.06 5.99
CA ALA A 43 -24.62 -14.72 4.70
C ALA A 43 -25.88 -14.33 3.95
N LEU A 44 -25.86 -14.54 2.64
CA LEU A 44 -27.03 -14.45 1.79
C LEU A 44 -27.92 -15.71 1.94
N PRO A 45 -29.26 -15.57 1.85
CA PRO A 45 -30.17 -16.69 1.69
C PRO A 45 -29.79 -17.53 0.46
N ARG A 46 -30.04 -18.86 0.49
CA ARG A 46 -29.72 -19.75 -0.66
C ARG A 46 -30.42 -19.35 -1.96
N ALA A 47 -31.60 -18.74 -1.86
CA ALA A 47 -32.36 -18.26 -3.02
C ALA A 47 -31.82 -16.94 -3.58
N ALA A 48 -31.05 -16.17 -2.80
CA ALA A 48 -30.47 -14.92 -3.25
C ALA A 48 -29.47 -15.15 -4.38
N ARG A 49 -29.30 -14.12 -5.22
CA ARG A 49 -28.42 -14.17 -6.39
C ARG A 49 -27.47 -13.00 -6.33
N THR A 50 -26.25 -13.25 -6.78
CA THR A 50 -25.28 -12.20 -7.08
C THR A 50 -25.72 -11.43 -8.32
N VAL A 51 -25.21 -10.21 -8.48
CA VAL A 51 -25.46 -9.37 -9.66
C VAL A 51 -25.06 -10.10 -10.95
N CYS A 52 -23.97 -10.87 -10.92
CA CYS A 52 -23.53 -11.67 -12.06
C CYS A 52 -24.28 -13.01 -12.24
N ARG A 53 -25.27 -13.30 -11.39
CA ARG A 53 -26.05 -14.56 -11.34
C ARG A 53 -25.18 -15.81 -11.26
N ALA A 54 -23.99 -15.72 -10.68
CA ALA A 54 -23.13 -16.89 -10.51
C ALA A 54 -23.82 -17.90 -9.59
N ARG A 55 -23.88 -19.17 -10.02
CA ARG A 55 -24.33 -20.30 -9.20
C ARG A 55 -23.23 -20.71 -8.24
N THR A 56 -22.89 -19.82 -7.34
CA THR A 56 -22.05 -20.12 -6.19
C THR A 56 -22.96 -20.65 -5.10
N GLY A 57 -22.54 -21.68 -4.36
CA GLY A 57 -23.27 -22.17 -3.18
C GLY A 57 -23.41 -21.09 -2.09
N ARG A 58 -23.49 -21.48 -0.81
CA ARG A 58 -23.63 -20.50 0.28
C ARG A 58 -22.56 -19.40 0.22
N LEU A 59 -23.01 -18.15 0.14
CA LEU A 59 -22.20 -16.93 0.07
C LEU A 59 -22.25 -16.19 1.40
N TYR A 60 -21.10 -15.77 1.87
CA TYR A 60 -20.93 -15.05 3.13
C TYR A 60 -20.71 -13.57 2.85
N LEU A 61 -21.24 -12.72 3.71
CA LEU A 61 -20.96 -11.30 3.68
C LEU A 61 -19.50 -11.05 4.01
N PHE A 62 -18.97 -10.08 3.30
CA PHE A 62 -17.68 -9.50 3.53
C PHE A 62 -17.93 -8.14 4.19
N THR A 63 -17.78 -8.07 5.51
CA THR A 63 -18.10 -6.85 6.27
C THR A 63 -16.95 -5.85 6.18
N PRO A 64 -17.18 -4.64 5.65
CA PRO A 64 -16.24 -3.53 5.78
C PRO A 64 -16.28 -3.04 7.24
N GLY A 65 -15.14 -2.95 7.93
CA GLY A 65 -15.05 -2.32 9.26
C GLY A 65 -14.79 -3.22 10.48
N VAL A 66 -14.68 -4.55 10.30
CA VAL A 66 -14.33 -5.51 11.39
C VAL A 66 -12.92 -6.08 11.17
N VAL A 67 -12.00 -5.32 10.58
CA VAL A 67 -10.84 -5.88 9.85
C VAL A 67 -9.84 -6.62 10.76
N GLY A 68 -10.05 -7.92 10.90
CA GLY A 68 -9.03 -8.95 10.71
C GLY A 68 -9.39 -9.75 9.46
N VAL A 69 -9.14 -9.19 8.27
CA VAL A 69 -9.38 -9.94 7.02
C VAL A 69 -8.08 -10.13 6.25
N PRO A 70 -7.65 -11.37 6.01
CA PRO A 70 -6.64 -11.66 5.00
C PRO A 70 -7.30 -11.44 3.63
N GLY A 71 -7.20 -10.21 3.12
CA GLY A 71 -7.60 -9.80 1.78
C GLY A 71 -6.60 -10.21 0.69
N GLU A 72 -5.45 -10.78 1.10
CA GLU A 72 -4.42 -11.21 0.16
C GLU A 72 -4.90 -12.42 -0.67
N GLY A 73 -5.00 -12.23 -1.99
CA GLY A 73 -5.17 -13.32 -2.95
C GLY A 73 -6.58 -13.55 -3.49
N ARG A 74 -7.61 -12.80 -3.04
CA ARG A 74 -8.97 -12.98 -3.58
C ARG A 74 -9.15 -12.28 -4.93
N ARG A 75 -9.75 -13.00 -5.88
CA ARG A 75 -10.12 -12.49 -7.22
C ARG A 75 -11.50 -11.82 -7.19
N PHE A 76 -11.71 -10.74 -7.94
CA PHE A 76 -13.02 -10.09 -8.10
C PHE A 76 -13.71 -10.69 -9.32
N CYS A 77 -15.02 -10.92 -9.23
CA CYS A 77 -15.79 -11.38 -10.37
C CYS A 77 -15.89 -10.26 -11.41
N ARG A 78 -15.28 -10.47 -12.59
CA ARG A 78 -15.28 -9.51 -13.70
C ARG A 78 -16.68 -9.02 -14.09
N ARG A 79 -17.69 -9.90 -14.01
CA ARG A 79 -19.10 -9.54 -14.30
C ARG A 79 -19.70 -8.64 -13.22
N CYS A 80 -19.46 -8.92 -11.94
CA CYS A 80 -19.96 -8.06 -10.86
C CYS A 80 -19.35 -6.66 -10.95
N THR A 81 -18.07 -6.57 -11.28
CA THR A 81 -17.34 -5.29 -11.37
C THR A 81 -17.73 -4.49 -12.61
N ALA A 82 -18.08 -5.16 -13.71
CA ALA A 82 -18.58 -4.52 -14.94
C ALA A 82 -20.03 -4.02 -14.81
N MET A 83 -20.82 -4.60 -13.91
CA MET A 83 -22.22 -4.21 -13.64
C MET A 83 -22.35 -3.11 -12.59
N LEU A 84 -21.23 -2.63 -12.05
CA LEU A 84 -21.26 -1.50 -11.11
C LEU A 84 -21.72 -0.24 -11.86
N PRO A 85 -22.56 0.60 -11.22
CA PRO A 85 -23.06 1.83 -11.83
C PRO A 85 -21.95 2.62 -12.52
N ILE A 86 -22.28 3.19 -13.69
CA ILE A 86 -21.40 4.08 -14.47
C ILE A 86 -20.90 5.24 -13.59
N SER A 87 -21.74 5.73 -12.67
CA SER A 87 -21.41 6.75 -11.67
C SER A 87 -20.34 6.34 -10.65
N LEU A 88 -20.04 5.04 -10.50
CA LEU A 88 -18.95 4.52 -9.68
C LEU A 88 -17.68 4.28 -10.51
N GLY A 89 -17.51 4.99 -11.63
CA GLY A 89 -16.26 5.11 -12.37
C GLY A 89 -15.97 4.02 -13.40
N SER A 90 -16.87 3.82 -14.36
CA SER A 90 -16.52 3.10 -15.59
C SER A 90 -15.55 3.90 -16.48
N ASP A 91 -14.98 3.24 -17.49
CA ASP A 91 -14.32 3.88 -18.64
C ASP A 91 -15.30 4.84 -19.28
N VAL A 92 -15.22 6.11 -18.92
CA VAL A 92 -15.94 7.18 -19.61
C VAL A 92 -15.05 7.66 -20.76
N GLU A 93 -15.63 7.74 -21.96
CA GLU A 93 -14.95 8.24 -23.16
C GLU A 93 -14.59 9.74 -23.03
N HIS A 94 -15.14 10.43 -22.02
CA HIS A 94 -14.82 11.83 -21.71
C HIS A 94 -13.77 11.98 -20.60
N LEU A 95 -13.08 13.11 -20.63
CA LEU A 95 -12.13 13.51 -19.59
C LEU A 95 -12.84 13.58 -18.25
N ARG A 96 -12.30 12.87 -17.25
CA ARG A 96 -12.79 12.94 -15.87
C ARG A 96 -12.27 14.19 -15.18
N THR A 97 -13.18 14.95 -14.60
CA THR A 97 -12.86 16.10 -13.76
C THR A 97 -12.70 15.69 -12.30
N ARG A 98 -12.19 16.62 -11.48
CA ARG A 98 -12.12 16.43 -10.02
C ARG A 98 -13.52 16.26 -9.41
N ASP A 99 -14.52 16.97 -9.92
CA ASP A 99 -15.87 16.97 -9.38
C ASP A 99 -16.58 15.64 -9.65
N ASP A 100 -16.28 14.98 -10.77
CA ASP A 100 -16.76 13.62 -11.06
C ASP A 100 -16.26 12.61 -10.02
N ASP A 101 -14.98 12.73 -9.63
CA ASP A 101 -14.37 11.88 -8.59
C ASP A 101 -14.99 12.17 -7.21
N LEU A 102 -15.28 13.43 -6.89
CA LEU A 102 -15.95 13.81 -5.63
C LEU A 102 -17.42 13.35 -5.58
N LEU A 103 -18.15 13.46 -6.69
CA LEU A 103 -19.52 12.96 -6.78
C LEU A 103 -19.57 11.44 -6.58
N ALA A 104 -18.63 10.71 -7.19
CA ALA A 104 -18.57 9.26 -7.13
C ALA A 104 -18.06 8.71 -5.79
N TYR A 105 -17.07 9.38 -5.17
CA TYR A 105 -16.30 8.82 -4.05
C TYR A 105 -16.23 9.71 -2.80
N GLY A 106 -16.84 10.91 -2.82
CA GLY A 106 -16.77 11.87 -1.71
C GLY A 106 -17.35 11.37 -0.38
N HIS A 107 -18.15 10.30 -0.42
CA HIS A 107 -18.73 9.65 0.76
C HIS A 107 -17.82 8.56 1.36
N LEU A 108 -16.66 8.27 0.76
CA LEU A 108 -15.72 7.25 1.23
C LEU A 108 -14.83 7.80 2.36
N THR A 109 -14.63 6.98 3.38
CA THR A 109 -13.79 7.27 4.53
C THR A 109 -12.37 6.71 4.35
N VAL A 110 -11.41 7.13 5.18
CA VAL A 110 -10.04 6.58 5.21
C VAL A 110 -10.05 5.04 5.35
N ALA A 111 -10.97 4.49 6.14
CA ALA A 111 -11.12 3.05 6.32
C ALA A 111 -11.50 2.34 5.02
N ASP A 112 -12.38 2.96 4.22
CA ASP A 112 -12.80 2.44 2.91
C ASP A 112 -11.63 2.40 1.93
N PHE A 113 -10.84 3.49 1.88
CA PHE A 113 -9.64 3.55 1.05
C PHE A 113 -8.57 2.56 1.49
N THR A 114 -8.43 2.31 2.80
CA THR A 114 -7.52 1.29 3.33
C THR A 114 -7.92 -0.11 2.86
N VAL A 115 -9.22 -0.43 2.90
CA VAL A 115 -9.74 -1.68 2.35
C VAL A 115 -9.46 -1.79 0.85
N ALA A 116 -9.70 -0.71 0.09
CA ALA A 116 -9.41 -0.67 -1.34
C ALA A 116 -7.91 -0.91 -1.65
N ALA A 117 -7.01 -0.31 -0.86
CA ALA A 117 -5.56 -0.46 -1.00
C ALA A 117 -5.11 -1.91 -0.82
N VAL A 118 -5.59 -2.60 0.22
CA VAL A 118 -5.27 -4.02 0.49
C VAL A 118 -5.66 -4.92 -0.69
N TRP A 119 -6.72 -4.55 -1.40
CA TRP A 119 -7.26 -5.31 -2.53
C TRP A 119 -6.62 -5.02 -3.88
N CYS A 120 -5.78 -3.99 -3.98
CA CYS A 120 -5.02 -3.73 -5.19
C CYS A 120 -4.14 -4.93 -5.55
N ARG A 121 -4.14 -5.28 -6.83
CA ARG A 121 -3.36 -6.37 -7.43
C ARG A 121 -2.23 -5.87 -8.31
N THR A 122 -2.33 -4.64 -8.78
CA THR A 122 -1.31 -4.02 -9.63
C THR A 122 -0.81 -2.72 -9.00
N VAL A 123 0.41 -2.34 -9.37
CA VAL A 123 0.98 -1.04 -8.99
C VAL A 123 0.08 0.10 -9.48
N GLU A 124 -0.45 -0.01 -10.70
CA GLU A 124 -1.36 0.98 -11.28
C GLU A 124 -2.64 1.17 -10.44
N GLU A 125 -3.27 0.08 -9.98
CA GLU A 125 -4.43 0.17 -9.08
C GLU A 125 -4.09 0.92 -7.79
N THR A 126 -2.88 0.76 -7.24
CA THR A 126 -2.46 1.53 -6.06
C THR A 126 -2.26 3.02 -6.35
N HIS A 127 -1.81 3.38 -7.55
CA HIS A 127 -1.69 4.79 -7.95
C HIS A 127 -3.06 5.43 -8.12
N GLN A 128 -4.01 4.72 -8.72
CA GLN A 128 -5.37 5.21 -8.90
C GLN A 128 -6.11 5.38 -7.57
N VAL A 129 -5.99 4.41 -6.65
CA VAL A 129 -6.53 4.53 -5.29
C VAL A 129 -5.92 5.73 -4.56
N GLY A 130 -4.59 5.90 -4.62
CA GLY A 130 -3.91 7.05 -4.02
C GLY A 130 -4.33 8.39 -4.63
N ARG A 131 -4.46 8.47 -5.96
CA ARG A 131 -4.95 9.67 -6.66
C ARG A 131 -6.34 10.07 -6.19
N ILE A 132 -7.27 9.11 -6.11
CA ILE A 132 -8.65 9.40 -5.70
C ILE A 132 -8.71 9.71 -4.20
N ALA A 133 -7.93 9.02 -3.37
CA ALA A 133 -7.81 9.36 -1.95
C ALA A 133 -7.31 10.79 -1.75
N LEU A 134 -6.30 11.24 -2.52
CA LEU A 134 -5.80 12.62 -2.49
C LEU A 134 -6.89 13.63 -2.89
N VAL A 135 -7.73 13.31 -3.88
CA VAL A 135 -8.85 14.17 -4.31
C VAL A 135 -9.93 14.27 -3.23
N VAL A 136 -10.29 13.15 -2.60
CA VAL A 136 -11.41 13.06 -1.64
C VAL A 136 -11.00 13.50 -0.23
N LEU A 137 -9.85 13.04 0.26
CA LEU A 137 -9.39 13.21 1.64
C LEU A 137 -8.41 14.38 1.80
N GLY A 138 -7.88 14.91 0.69
CA GLY A 138 -6.86 15.95 0.70
C GLY A 138 -5.44 15.40 0.85
N SER A 139 -4.49 16.30 1.05
CA SER A 139 -3.07 15.94 1.11
C SER A 139 -2.67 15.31 2.44
N THR A 140 -1.80 14.30 2.33
CA THR A 140 -1.25 13.57 3.46
C THR A 140 -0.17 14.39 4.16
N PRO A 141 -0.12 14.40 5.51
CA PRO A 141 0.93 15.11 6.23
C PRO A 141 2.30 14.50 5.92
N VAL A 142 3.30 15.36 5.69
CA VAL A 142 4.68 14.95 5.35
C VAL A 142 5.33 14.16 6.50
N ARG A 143 4.98 14.50 7.74
CA ARG A 143 5.49 13.84 8.94
C ARG A 143 4.39 13.05 9.63
N ARG A 144 4.79 11.97 10.30
CA ARG A 144 3.90 11.19 11.16
C ARG A 144 3.29 12.11 12.24
N PRO A 145 1.96 12.24 12.32
CA PRO A 145 1.31 12.98 13.39
C PRO A 145 1.57 12.34 14.76
N ALA A 146 1.69 13.15 15.81
CA ALA A 146 1.93 12.67 17.17
C ALA A 146 0.69 12.06 17.81
N ASP A 147 -0.48 12.67 17.60
CA ASP A 147 -1.77 12.20 18.10
C ASP A 147 -2.30 11.05 17.23
N ARG A 148 -2.46 9.87 17.83
CA ARG A 148 -2.89 8.64 17.15
C ARG A 148 -4.37 8.61 16.82
N ASP A 149 -5.19 9.36 17.54
CA ASP A 149 -6.64 9.37 17.34
C ASP A 149 -7.06 10.48 16.34
N SER A 150 -6.11 11.29 15.90
CA SER A 150 -6.36 12.35 14.92
C SER A 150 -6.70 11.79 13.53
N PRO A 151 -7.62 12.44 12.79
CA PRO A 151 -7.90 12.09 11.38
C PRO A 151 -6.65 12.10 10.50
N SER A 152 -5.71 13.02 10.78
CA SER A 152 -4.42 13.11 10.09
C SER A 152 -3.56 11.86 10.29
N TYR A 153 -3.59 11.24 11.46
CA TYR A 153 -2.86 9.99 11.72
C TYR A 153 -3.46 8.82 10.96
N ALA A 154 -4.80 8.75 10.88
CA ALA A 154 -5.48 7.75 10.07
C ALA A 154 -5.09 7.88 8.58
N LEU A 155 -5.09 9.10 8.03
CA LEU A 155 -4.68 9.37 6.65
C LEU A 155 -3.21 9.00 6.41
N TRP A 156 -2.32 9.39 7.33
CA TRP A 156 -0.90 9.01 7.25
C TRP A 156 -0.71 7.49 7.26
N THR A 157 -1.44 6.79 8.13
CA THR A 157 -1.37 5.32 8.24
C THR A 157 -1.88 4.62 6.97
N PHE A 158 -2.97 5.12 6.39
CA PHE A 158 -3.48 4.66 5.10
C PHE A 158 -2.41 4.79 4.00
N GLU A 159 -1.73 5.93 3.93
CA GLU A 159 -0.72 6.18 2.89
C GLU A 159 0.52 5.31 3.06
N GLN A 160 0.96 5.06 4.29
CA GLN A 160 2.00 4.06 4.55
C GLN A 160 1.56 2.67 4.09
N ALA A 161 0.33 2.25 4.41
CA ALA A 161 -0.19 0.96 3.96
C ALA A 161 -0.29 0.88 2.42
N LEU A 162 -0.68 1.96 1.75
CA LEU A 162 -0.74 2.04 0.30
C LEU A 162 0.67 1.96 -0.33
N PHE A 163 1.64 2.66 0.27
CA PHE A 163 3.05 2.62 -0.15
C PHE A 163 3.66 1.23 0.02
N ASP A 164 3.47 0.60 1.18
CA ASP A 164 3.94 -0.75 1.47
C ASP A 164 3.33 -1.76 0.51
N ARG A 165 2.02 -1.63 0.23
CA ARG A 165 1.36 -2.47 -0.76
C ARG A 165 1.93 -2.29 -2.15
N ARG A 166 2.15 -1.04 -2.58
CA ARG A 166 2.77 -0.74 -3.88
C ARG A 166 4.15 -1.37 -3.99
N ARG A 167 4.98 -1.24 -2.95
CA ARG A 167 6.31 -1.84 -2.89
C ARG A 167 6.23 -3.37 -2.99
N ALA A 168 5.33 -4.00 -2.25
CA ALA A 168 5.14 -5.45 -2.31
C ALA A 168 4.69 -5.93 -3.70
N LEU A 169 3.78 -5.20 -4.35
CA LEU A 169 3.33 -5.52 -5.72
C LEU A 169 4.43 -5.29 -6.76
N ALA A 170 5.22 -4.22 -6.61
CA ALA A 170 6.36 -3.96 -7.49
C ALA A 170 7.39 -5.09 -7.39
N VAL A 171 7.71 -5.56 -6.18
CA VAL A 171 8.61 -6.69 -5.97
C VAL A 171 8.05 -7.98 -6.59
N ARG A 172 6.75 -8.25 -6.45
CA ARG A 172 6.09 -9.42 -7.05
C ARG A 172 6.06 -9.38 -8.59
N ALA A 173 6.18 -8.20 -9.19
CA ALA A 173 6.19 -8.04 -10.63
C ALA A 173 7.58 -8.22 -11.25
N LEU A 174 8.64 -8.25 -10.43
CA LEU A 174 10.01 -8.42 -10.91
C LEU A 174 10.25 -9.84 -11.43
N SER A 175 11.08 -9.93 -12.46
CA SER A 175 11.61 -11.22 -12.91
C SER A 175 12.63 -11.78 -11.91
N PRO A 176 12.90 -13.10 -11.93
CA PRO A 176 13.96 -13.70 -11.12
C PRO A 176 15.34 -13.07 -11.36
N GLU A 177 15.64 -12.68 -12.61
CA GLU A 177 16.90 -12.03 -12.98
C GLU A 177 17.01 -10.63 -12.37
N GLU A 178 15.93 -9.85 -12.41
CA GLU A 178 15.88 -8.51 -11.79
C GLU A 178 16.01 -8.58 -10.26
N LEU A 179 15.44 -9.62 -9.64
CA LEU A 179 15.59 -9.88 -8.21
C LEU A 179 17.05 -10.17 -7.84
N ALA A 180 17.72 -11.03 -8.61
CA ALA A 180 19.13 -11.35 -8.41
C ALA A 180 20.03 -10.12 -8.60
N ALA A 181 19.77 -9.30 -9.63
CA ALA A 181 20.49 -8.05 -9.86
C ALA A 181 20.34 -7.07 -8.68
N ARG A 182 19.13 -6.93 -8.12
CA ARG A 182 18.89 -6.10 -6.94
C ARG A 182 19.53 -6.65 -5.66
N GLU A 183 19.72 -7.95 -5.56
CA GLU A 183 20.45 -8.55 -4.44
C GLU A 183 21.95 -8.24 -4.56
N ALA A 184 22.54 -8.45 -5.73
CA ALA A 184 23.93 -8.10 -6.01
C ALA A 184 24.22 -6.59 -5.78
N GLU A 185 23.30 -5.71 -6.20
CA GLU A 185 23.43 -4.27 -5.96
C GLU A 185 23.35 -3.92 -4.46
N ARG A 186 22.49 -4.60 -3.69
CA ARG A 186 22.41 -4.41 -2.24
C ARG A 186 23.67 -4.86 -1.53
N ASP A 187 24.25 -5.99 -1.93
CA ASP A 187 25.50 -6.49 -1.37
C ASP A 187 26.67 -5.57 -1.69
N HIS A 188 26.72 -5.07 -2.92
CA HIS A 188 27.71 -4.07 -3.33
C HIS A 188 27.57 -2.78 -2.51
N GLN A 189 26.36 -2.25 -2.37
CA GLN A 189 26.11 -1.05 -1.58
C GLN A 189 26.47 -1.24 -0.10
N ALA A 190 26.14 -2.40 0.47
CA ALA A 190 26.50 -2.73 1.86
C ALA A 190 28.02 -2.75 2.07
N LEU A 191 28.77 -3.30 1.10
CA LEU A 191 30.23 -3.29 1.12
C LEU A 191 30.78 -1.85 1.03
N VAL A 192 30.25 -1.04 0.11
CA VAL A 192 30.64 0.37 -0.05
C VAL A 192 30.38 1.15 1.23
N ASP A 193 29.21 0.96 1.85
CA ASP A 193 28.83 1.64 3.08
C ASP A 193 29.71 1.22 4.27
N ASP A 194 30.11 -0.05 4.34
CA ASP A 194 31.04 -0.56 5.37
C ASP A 194 32.45 0.01 5.17
N LEU A 195 32.98 0.00 3.94
CA LEU A 195 34.26 0.61 3.62
C LEU A 195 34.26 2.11 3.95
N ALA A 196 33.20 2.83 3.60
CA ALA A 196 33.04 4.23 3.93
C ALA A 196 32.98 4.46 5.46
N ARG A 197 32.31 3.58 6.20
CA ARG A 197 32.25 3.62 7.67
C ARG A 197 33.62 3.39 8.30
N ARG A 198 34.36 2.38 7.84
CA ARG A 198 35.74 2.09 8.28
C ARG A 198 36.68 3.24 7.93
N GLY A 199 36.57 3.79 6.72
CA GLY A 199 37.32 4.98 6.29
C GLY A 199 37.07 6.18 7.20
N ARG A 200 35.81 6.50 7.51
CA ARG A 200 35.46 7.57 8.46
C ARG A 200 35.99 7.30 9.88
N ALA A 201 35.93 6.05 10.34
CA ALA A 201 36.46 5.68 11.66
C ALA A 201 37.99 5.82 11.72
N ARG A 202 38.70 5.41 10.65
CA ARG A 202 40.15 5.58 10.51
C ARG A 202 40.54 7.05 10.44
N GLY A 203 39.84 7.86 9.62
CA GLY A 203 40.06 9.31 9.56
C GLY A 203 39.96 9.96 10.93
N ARG A 204 38.85 9.74 11.65
CA ARG A 204 38.68 10.24 13.04
C ARG A 204 39.72 9.72 14.03
N ARG A 205 40.35 8.57 13.76
CA ARG A 205 41.44 8.07 14.60
C ARG A 205 42.74 8.82 14.27
N LEU A 206 43.08 8.96 13.00
CA LEU A 206 44.25 9.72 12.55
C LEU A 206 44.17 11.18 13.02
N ASP A 207 43.02 11.84 12.88
CA ASP A 207 42.80 13.22 13.35
C ASP A 207 43.12 13.33 14.86
N ARG A 208 42.62 12.40 15.66
CA ARG A 208 42.92 12.34 17.11
C ARG A 208 44.40 12.13 17.41
N LEU A 209 45.08 11.29 16.64
CA LEU A 209 46.52 11.06 16.80
C LEU A 209 47.33 12.31 16.43
N HIS A 210 46.95 13.02 15.35
CA HIS A 210 47.53 14.31 15.00
C HIS A 210 47.29 15.36 16.09
N ASP A 211 46.08 15.45 16.63
CA ASP A 211 45.76 16.36 17.75
C ASP A 211 46.61 16.05 18.99
N MET A 212 46.78 14.77 19.32
CA MET A 212 47.65 14.35 20.43
C MET A 212 49.11 14.72 20.19
N ALA A 213 49.63 14.51 18.98
CA ALA A 213 50.99 14.91 18.60
C ALA A 213 51.18 16.42 18.74
N ASN A 214 50.23 17.21 18.22
CA ASN A 214 50.26 18.68 18.29
C ASN A 214 50.20 19.21 19.74
N GLN A 215 49.56 18.46 20.64
CA GLN A 215 49.52 18.76 22.08
C GLN A 215 50.76 18.28 22.84
N GLY A 216 51.76 17.68 22.16
CA GLY A 216 52.96 17.13 22.80
C GLY A 216 52.68 15.89 23.66
N ARG A 217 51.54 15.23 23.50
CA ARG A 217 51.21 14.02 24.25
C ARG A 217 52.02 12.84 23.73
N TYR A 218 52.33 11.91 24.63
CA TYR A 218 53.04 10.69 24.27
C TYR A 218 52.19 9.86 23.29
N LEU A 219 52.81 9.48 22.17
CA LEU A 219 52.30 8.50 21.21
C LEU A 219 53.14 7.23 21.28
N THR A 220 52.48 6.07 21.23
CA THR A 220 53.18 4.79 21.08
C THR A 220 53.91 4.73 19.74
N ARG A 221 54.91 3.85 19.61
CA ARG A 221 55.66 3.69 18.36
C ARG A 221 54.75 3.39 17.16
N SER A 222 53.80 2.48 17.33
CA SER A 222 52.83 2.12 16.28
C SER A 222 51.93 3.29 15.88
N GLU A 223 51.54 4.16 16.82
CA GLU A 223 50.72 5.33 16.52
C GLU A 223 51.50 6.41 15.74
N ARG A 224 52.80 6.58 16.04
CA ARG A 224 53.68 7.50 15.30
C ARG A 224 53.90 7.04 13.87
N GLU A 225 54.18 5.74 13.68
CA GLU A 225 54.30 5.13 12.36
C GLU A 225 52.99 5.30 11.56
N GLU A 226 51.83 5.20 12.22
CA GLU A 226 50.53 5.34 11.59
C GLU A 226 50.21 6.76 11.08
N ILE A 227 50.71 7.81 11.74
CA ILE A 227 50.60 9.21 11.28
C ILE A 227 51.85 9.69 10.50
N GLY A 228 52.78 8.79 10.18
CA GLY A 228 53.97 9.10 9.38
C GLY A 228 55.05 9.91 10.09
N ILE A 229 55.00 10.01 11.42
CA ILE A 229 56.07 10.63 12.22
C ILE A 229 57.13 9.55 12.47
N SER A 230 58.18 9.56 11.65
CA SER A 230 59.35 8.70 11.89
C SER A 230 60.13 9.22 13.10
N ALA A 231 60.54 8.30 13.98
CA ALA A 231 61.31 8.60 15.19
C ALA A 231 62.72 9.14 14.87
#